data_AF-A0A409X962-F1
#
_entry.id   AF-A0A409X962-F1
#
_cell.length_a   1.000
_cell.length_b   1.000
_cell.length_c   1.000
_cell.angle_alpha   90.00
_cell.angle_beta   90.00
_cell.angle_gamma   90.00
#
_symmetry.space_group_name_H-M   'P 1'
#
loop_
_entity.id
_entity.type
_entity.pdbx_description
1 polymer ?
#
loop_
_entity_poly.entity_id
_entity_poly.type
_entity_poly.pdbx_seq_one_letter_code
_entity_poly.pdbx_strand_id
1 'polypeptide(L)'
;MLMQGWTIGGFERLQEYVAHGAFHDSGERFDPPKCHHNTRVAIIKRITDWIGGLNQDTREALIMWLYGAAGAGKSAIAQTIAEILHGQHYFLATFFFLRNDPHRGVAKLLVTTLAYQLAVKLPPVFRERVALTFEQDPLIVTKSLEAQFMALVREPLLELLHSGFSSNNNVVVIIDGLDECDDPNVQARIIDLSFNILDSRDLPLKILIASRPEVDILSSFDRKPFSVLARIALDRDYQSAEDIRHFLADKFNEIKVDHPLRSYIPIGWPGEDSLDTLVQKSSGQFIYTSTVVKYVASARHRPTHRLEIVLGIQLPKAGDNPFAELDALYRHILMGVEDVDLILQIIGFVVLHPPSYNYDAVTFIEAFLSLAPGDVQLLMQNVGSLISVEIHHRQPDGAEVFIVRILHASLKDYLLDQSRSKDFFLDCLKMHTLYAELCLTRMMELPSLESKSLLYPTMSMFSIL
;
A
#
# COMPACT_ATOMS: atom_id res chain seq x y z
N MET A 1 -32.64 12.72 -39.11
CA MET A 1 -31.72 11.70 -38.55
C MET A 1 -31.33 12.20 -37.16
N LEU A 2 -32.12 11.84 -36.16
CA LEU A 2 -31.92 12.28 -34.77
C LEU A 2 -30.71 11.54 -34.21
N MET A 3 -29.73 12.27 -33.69
CA MET A 3 -28.65 11.71 -32.88
C MET A 3 -29.29 11.06 -31.64
N GLN A 4 -29.30 9.73 -31.58
CA GLN A 4 -29.56 9.00 -30.35
C GLN A 4 -28.42 9.32 -29.39
N GLY A 5 -28.72 10.10 -28.35
CA GLY A 5 -27.82 10.27 -27.22
C GLY A 5 -27.63 8.90 -26.56
N TRP A 6 -26.40 8.41 -26.54
CA TRP A 6 -26.05 7.16 -25.87
C TRP A 6 -26.33 7.35 -24.38
N THR A 7 -27.37 6.69 -23.87
CA THR A 7 -27.64 6.67 -22.43
C THR A 7 -26.57 5.77 -21.82
N ILE A 8 -25.64 6.35 -21.06
CA ILE A 8 -24.62 5.59 -20.33
C ILE A 8 -25.35 4.63 -19.38
N GLY A 9 -25.14 3.32 -19.56
CA GLY A 9 -25.78 2.27 -18.77
C GLY A 9 -25.30 2.25 -17.32
N GLY A 10 -26.04 1.58 -16.43
CA GLY A 10 -25.72 1.57 -15.00
C GLY A 10 -24.33 1.03 -14.69
N PHE A 11 -23.86 0.04 -15.46
CA PHE A 11 -22.53 -0.53 -15.29
C PHE A 11 -21.41 0.42 -15.74
N GLU A 12 -21.61 1.14 -16.84
CA GLU A 12 -20.65 2.15 -17.31
C GLU A 12 -20.54 3.31 -16.32
N ARG A 13 -21.64 3.69 -15.65
CA ARG A 13 -21.58 4.68 -14.56
C ARG A 13 -20.79 4.18 -13.36
N LEU A 14 -20.91 2.91 -13.00
CA LEU A 14 -20.13 2.33 -11.90
C LEU A 14 -18.62 2.46 -12.16
N GLN A 15 -18.17 2.35 -13.41
CA GLN A 15 -16.75 2.48 -13.77
C GLN A 15 -16.15 3.83 -13.41
N GLU A 16 -16.94 4.90 -13.37
CA GLU A 16 -16.50 6.24 -12.96
C GLU A 16 -16.19 6.33 -11.46
N TYR A 17 -16.64 5.35 -10.67
CA TYR A 17 -16.50 5.31 -9.21
C TYR A 17 -15.66 4.10 -8.76
N VAL A 18 -14.60 3.81 -9.49
CA VAL A 18 -13.67 2.70 -9.18
C VAL A 18 -12.29 3.25 -8.83
N ALA A 19 -11.73 2.78 -7.71
CA ALA A 19 -10.34 3.01 -7.36
C ALA A 19 -9.47 1.97 -8.10
N HIS A 20 -9.04 2.27 -9.33
CA HIS A 20 -8.23 1.36 -10.15
C HIS A 20 -6.95 0.90 -9.44
N GLY A 21 -6.28 1.80 -8.73
CA GLY A 21 -5.12 1.48 -7.91
C GLY A 21 -5.36 0.50 -6.77
N ALA A 22 -6.60 0.17 -6.41
CA ALA A 22 -6.93 -0.73 -5.30
C ALA A 22 -6.95 -2.21 -5.71
N PHE A 23 -6.78 -2.52 -7.00
CA PHE A 23 -6.84 -3.88 -7.53
C PHE A 23 -5.53 -4.61 -7.26
N HIS A 24 -5.59 -5.93 -7.08
CA HIS A 24 -4.39 -6.76 -6.92
C HIS A 24 -3.44 -6.71 -8.13
N ASP A 25 -3.98 -6.49 -9.32
CA ASP A 25 -3.33 -6.51 -10.64
C ASP A 25 -3.26 -5.12 -11.29
N SER A 26 -3.43 -4.05 -10.50
CA SER A 26 -3.35 -2.68 -11.00
C SER A 26 -1.95 -2.31 -11.46
N GLY A 27 -1.84 -1.63 -12.60
CA GLY A 27 -0.59 -1.03 -13.08
C GLY A 27 -0.04 0.05 -12.14
N GLU A 28 -0.91 0.73 -11.38
CA GLU A 28 -0.49 1.71 -10.35
C GLU A 28 0.24 1.04 -9.17
N ARG A 29 0.18 -0.29 -9.08
CA ARG A 29 0.85 -1.11 -8.08
C ARG A 29 1.99 -1.92 -8.67
N PHE A 30 2.55 -1.53 -9.83
CA PHE A 30 3.63 -2.26 -10.49
C PHE A 30 4.78 -2.61 -9.52
N ASP A 31 5.28 -3.83 -9.67
CA ASP A 31 6.08 -4.58 -8.69
C ASP A 31 5.48 -4.52 -7.26
N PRO A 32 4.25 -5.04 -7.06
CA PRO A 32 3.60 -4.98 -5.77
C PRO A 32 4.39 -5.82 -4.75
N PRO A 33 4.33 -5.49 -3.45
CA PRO A 33 5.00 -6.31 -2.44
C PRO A 33 4.44 -7.73 -2.51
N LYS A 34 5.30 -8.74 -2.61
CA LYS A 34 4.95 -10.17 -2.61
C LYS A 34 5.84 -10.93 -1.65
N CYS A 35 5.35 -12.05 -1.13
CA CYS A 35 6.19 -12.97 -0.39
C CYS A 35 7.30 -13.49 -1.30
N HIS A 36 8.52 -13.55 -0.79
CA HIS A 36 9.62 -14.20 -1.48
C HIS A 36 9.30 -15.69 -1.63
N HIS A 37 9.79 -16.31 -2.71
CA HIS A 37 9.62 -17.74 -2.92
C HIS A 37 10.09 -18.52 -1.68
N ASN A 38 9.32 -19.55 -1.30
CA ASN A 38 9.53 -20.39 -0.11
C ASN A 38 9.59 -19.66 1.24
N THR A 39 9.10 -18.42 1.33
CA THR A 39 8.89 -17.74 2.62
C THR A 39 7.41 -17.69 2.98
N ARG A 40 7.08 -17.57 4.27
CA ARG A 40 5.71 -17.45 4.79
C ARG A 40 4.78 -18.59 4.38
N VAL A 41 5.35 -19.74 4.00
CA VAL A 41 4.63 -20.90 3.43
C VAL A 41 3.52 -21.38 4.36
N ALA A 42 3.79 -21.48 5.67
CA ALA A 42 2.81 -21.91 6.65
C ALA A 42 1.61 -20.95 6.76
N ILE A 43 1.85 -19.64 6.69
CA ILE A 43 0.80 -18.61 6.76
C ILE A 43 -0.02 -18.63 5.48
N ILE A 44 0.64 -18.66 4.32
CA ILE A 44 -0.02 -18.74 3.02
C ILE A 44 -0.93 -19.96 2.98
N LYS A 45 -0.41 -21.13 3.35
CA LYS A 45 -1.17 -22.38 3.42
C LYS A 45 -2.36 -22.28 4.37
N ARG A 46 -2.18 -21.70 5.57
CA ARG A 46 -3.27 -21.53 6.54
C ARG A 46 -4.40 -20.68 5.97
N ILE A 47 -4.07 -19.59 5.27
CA ILE A 47 -5.06 -18.71 4.65
C ILE A 47 -5.76 -19.42 3.49
N THR A 48 -5.03 -20.09 2.60
CA THR A 48 -5.64 -20.81 1.47
C THR A 48 -6.51 -21.98 1.93
N ASP A 49 -6.08 -22.72 2.96
CA ASP A 49 -6.87 -23.80 3.56
C ASP A 49 -8.14 -23.26 4.23
N TRP A 50 -8.07 -22.08 4.86
CA TRP A 50 -9.25 -21.40 5.40
C TRP A 50 -10.22 -20.99 4.29
N ILE A 51 -9.72 -20.41 3.19
CA ILE A 51 -10.54 -20.00 2.04
C ILE A 51 -11.24 -21.20 1.41
N GLY A 52 -10.53 -22.32 1.25
CA GLY A 52 -11.06 -23.57 0.70
C GLY A 52 -11.89 -24.41 1.69
N GLY A 53 -12.02 -24.00 2.96
CA GLY A 53 -12.73 -24.78 3.98
C GLY A 53 -12.01 -26.06 4.43
N LEU A 54 -10.72 -26.19 4.13
CA LEU A 54 -9.88 -27.35 4.46
C LEU A 54 -9.27 -27.27 5.87
N ASN A 55 -9.18 -26.07 6.45
CA ASN A 55 -8.67 -25.88 7.82
C ASN A 55 -9.79 -26.15 8.84
N GLN A 56 -9.67 -27.23 9.63
CA GLN A 56 -10.71 -27.66 10.58
C GLN A 56 -11.01 -26.62 11.67
N ASP A 57 -9.98 -25.90 12.14
CA ASP A 57 -10.12 -24.95 13.24
C ASP A 57 -10.80 -23.65 12.80
N THR A 58 -10.63 -23.27 11.53
CA THR A 58 -11.11 -21.99 11.01
C THR A 58 -12.16 -22.09 9.93
N ARG A 59 -12.57 -23.29 9.47
CA ARG A 59 -13.47 -23.44 8.31
C ARG A 59 -14.79 -22.68 8.43
N GLU A 60 -15.33 -22.60 9.65
CA GLU A 60 -16.59 -21.91 9.98
C GLU A 60 -16.46 -20.39 10.04
N ALA A 61 -15.22 -19.87 10.13
CA ALA A 61 -14.97 -18.45 10.11
C ALA A 61 -15.18 -17.89 8.70
N LEU A 62 -15.92 -16.79 8.61
CA LEU A 62 -16.19 -16.07 7.37
C LEU A 62 -15.26 -14.86 7.22
N ILE A 63 -14.68 -14.39 8.33
CA ILE A 63 -13.72 -13.29 8.34
C ILE A 63 -12.41 -13.79 8.93
N MET A 64 -11.30 -13.43 8.29
CA MET A 64 -9.97 -13.65 8.84
C MET A 64 -9.25 -12.30 8.97
N TRP A 65 -8.71 -12.05 10.16
CA TRP A 65 -7.88 -10.89 10.42
C TRP A 65 -6.40 -11.29 10.48
N LEU A 66 -5.62 -10.79 9.52
CA LEU A 66 -4.16 -10.90 9.47
C LEU A 66 -3.54 -9.61 10.02
N TYR A 67 -2.89 -9.68 11.18
CA TYR A 67 -2.38 -8.47 11.84
C TYR A 67 -0.95 -8.58 12.30
N GLY A 68 -0.30 -7.43 12.44
CA GLY A 68 1.09 -7.35 12.87
C GLY A 68 1.66 -5.95 12.70
N ALA A 69 2.87 -5.74 13.18
CA ALA A 69 3.56 -4.45 13.10
C ALA A 69 3.79 -3.98 11.65
N ALA A 70 4.16 -2.71 11.49
CA ALA A 70 4.66 -2.19 10.22
C ALA A 70 5.83 -3.05 9.73
N GLY A 71 5.87 -3.37 8.44
CA GLY A 71 6.99 -4.13 7.87
C GLY A 71 7.03 -5.62 8.20
N ALA A 72 5.99 -6.17 8.84
CA ALA A 72 5.86 -7.60 9.10
C ALA A 72 5.54 -8.44 7.82
N GLY A 73 5.16 -7.78 6.72
CA GLY A 73 4.86 -8.44 5.44
C GLY A 73 3.37 -8.72 5.17
N LYS A 74 2.45 -8.04 5.86
CA LYS A 74 0.99 -8.19 5.69
C LYS A 74 0.54 -8.01 4.23
N SER A 75 0.88 -6.86 3.62
CA SER A 75 0.55 -6.56 2.23
C SER A 75 1.19 -7.54 1.24
N ALA A 76 2.39 -8.02 1.55
CA ALA A 76 3.07 -9.05 0.76
C ALA A 76 2.33 -10.39 0.78
N ILE A 77 1.79 -10.78 1.95
CA ILE A 77 0.95 -11.97 2.09
C ILE A 77 -0.39 -11.76 1.38
N ALA A 78 -1.06 -10.64 1.59
CA ALA A 78 -2.33 -10.32 0.95
C ALA A 78 -2.22 -10.33 -0.59
N GLN A 79 -1.16 -9.75 -1.13
CA GLN A 79 -0.86 -9.78 -2.57
C GLN A 79 -0.58 -11.21 -3.07
N THR A 80 0.25 -11.99 -2.38
CA THR A 80 0.53 -13.38 -2.77
C THR A 80 -0.73 -14.23 -2.75
N ILE A 81 -1.61 -14.06 -1.75
CA ILE A 81 -2.91 -14.74 -1.71
C ILE A 81 -3.79 -14.30 -2.88
N ALA A 82 -3.87 -13.01 -3.18
CA ALA A 82 -4.63 -12.51 -4.32
C ALA A 82 -4.19 -13.15 -5.65
N GLU A 83 -2.88 -13.30 -5.87
CA GLU A 83 -2.32 -13.93 -7.07
C GLU A 83 -2.59 -15.42 -7.15
N ILE A 84 -2.49 -16.14 -6.03
CA ILE A 84 -2.84 -17.56 -5.95
C ILE A 84 -4.32 -17.75 -6.31
N LEU A 85 -5.21 -16.95 -5.72
CA LEU A 85 -6.66 -17.03 -5.95
C LEU A 85 -7.03 -16.66 -7.38
N HIS A 86 -6.37 -15.65 -7.96
CA HIS A 86 -6.53 -15.30 -9.36
C HIS A 86 -6.15 -16.47 -10.27
N GLY A 87 -4.96 -17.07 -10.07
CA GLY A 87 -4.49 -18.22 -10.84
C GLY A 87 -5.34 -19.48 -10.67
N GLN A 88 -6.05 -19.62 -9.55
CA GLN A 88 -6.98 -20.71 -9.27
C GLN A 88 -8.44 -20.39 -9.64
N HIS A 89 -8.69 -19.28 -10.33
CA HIS A 89 -10.02 -18.86 -10.81
C HIS A 89 -11.08 -18.69 -9.70
N TYR A 90 -10.68 -18.20 -8.52
CA TYR A 90 -11.63 -17.75 -7.50
C TYR A 90 -12.31 -16.43 -7.90
N PHE A 91 -13.52 -16.20 -7.40
CA PHE A 91 -14.21 -14.91 -7.51
C PHE A 91 -13.62 -13.92 -6.50
N LEU A 92 -12.50 -13.31 -6.88
CA LEU A 92 -11.72 -12.41 -6.04
C LEU A 92 -12.06 -10.94 -6.31
N ALA A 93 -12.34 -10.16 -5.27
CA ALA A 93 -12.28 -8.70 -5.31
C ALA A 93 -11.31 -8.19 -4.24
N THR A 94 -10.56 -7.14 -4.55
CA THR A 94 -9.57 -6.60 -3.62
C THR A 94 -9.72 -5.10 -3.43
N PHE A 95 -9.39 -4.62 -2.24
CA PHE A 95 -9.17 -3.22 -1.99
C PHE A 95 -7.90 -3.05 -1.15
N PHE A 96 -6.83 -2.61 -1.80
CA PHE A 96 -5.57 -2.27 -1.15
C PHE A 96 -5.59 -0.78 -0.82
N PHE A 97 -5.78 -0.47 0.46
CA PHE A 97 -5.69 0.90 0.96
C PHE A 97 -4.28 1.45 0.76
N LEU A 98 -4.19 2.76 0.60
CA LEU A 98 -2.94 3.50 0.60
C LEU A 98 -3.16 4.83 1.32
N ARG A 99 -2.44 5.05 2.42
CA ARG A 99 -2.62 6.24 3.26
C ARG A 99 -2.35 7.52 2.46
N ASN A 100 -3.16 8.55 2.69
CA ASN A 100 -3.16 9.83 1.97
C ASN A 100 -3.54 9.75 0.47
N ASP A 101 -3.80 8.59 -0.12
CA ASP A 101 -4.25 8.51 -1.52
C ASP A 101 -5.71 8.97 -1.64
N PRO A 102 -6.08 9.84 -2.60
CA PRO A 102 -7.43 10.39 -2.68
C PRO A 102 -8.51 9.33 -2.98
N HIS A 103 -8.14 8.19 -3.56
CA HIS A 103 -9.06 7.11 -3.92
C HIS A 103 -8.94 5.89 -3.01
N ARG A 104 -7.76 5.67 -2.43
CA ARG A 104 -7.42 4.49 -1.62
C ARG A 104 -7.16 4.79 -0.15
N GLY A 105 -7.02 6.04 0.27
CA GLY A 105 -6.92 6.45 1.68
C GLY A 105 -8.30 6.62 2.33
N VAL A 106 -9.35 6.77 1.52
CA VAL A 106 -10.74 6.92 1.98
C VAL A 106 -11.60 5.74 1.54
N ALA A 107 -12.56 5.36 2.37
CA ALA A 107 -13.46 4.23 2.07
C ALA A 107 -14.56 4.56 1.03
N LYS A 108 -14.63 5.80 0.53
CA LYS A 108 -15.71 6.26 -0.36
C LYS A 108 -15.90 5.40 -1.60
N LEU A 109 -14.80 4.87 -2.16
CA LEU A 109 -14.80 4.01 -3.35
C LEU A 109 -14.67 2.52 -3.01
N LEU A 110 -14.65 2.14 -1.73
CA LEU A 110 -14.44 0.75 -1.30
C LEU A 110 -15.48 -0.18 -1.92
N VAL A 111 -16.76 0.10 -1.68
CA VAL A 111 -17.85 -0.80 -2.06
C VAL A 111 -18.03 -0.86 -3.57
N THR A 112 -18.02 0.28 -4.25
CA THR A 112 -18.15 0.36 -5.71
C THR A 112 -17.00 -0.38 -6.41
N THR A 113 -15.77 -0.25 -5.90
CA THR A 113 -14.61 -0.96 -6.41
C THR A 113 -14.73 -2.49 -6.24
N LEU A 114 -15.22 -2.95 -5.09
CA LEU A 114 -15.47 -4.37 -4.86
C LEU A 114 -16.59 -4.90 -5.76
N ALA A 115 -17.72 -4.17 -5.85
CA ALA A 115 -18.86 -4.52 -6.69
C ALA A 115 -18.48 -4.62 -8.17
N TYR A 116 -17.67 -3.68 -8.68
CA TYR A 116 -17.16 -3.71 -10.05
C TYR A 116 -16.33 -4.98 -10.31
N GLN A 117 -15.34 -5.27 -9.45
CA GLN A 117 -14.49 -6.46 -9.61
C GLN A 117 -15.30 -7.76 -9.56
N LEU A 118 -16.31 -7.84 -8.68
CA LEU A 118 -17.21 -8.98 -8.63
C LEU A 118 -18.08 -9.08 -9.88
N ALA A 119 -18.61 -7.98 -10.39
CA ALA A 119 -19.45 -7.97 -11.59
C ALA A 119 -18.70 -8.33 -12.88
N VAL A 120 -17.38 -8.16 -12.91
CA VAL A 120 -16.53 -8.63 -14.02
C VAL A 120 -16.28 -10.15 -13.95
N LYS A 121 -16.32 -10.75 -12.75
CA LYS A 121 -15.92 -12.16 -12.53
C LYS A 121 -17.10 -13.12 -12.31
N LEU A 122 -18.20 -12.65 -11.74
CA LEU A 122 -19.40 -13.42 -11.47
C LEU A 122 -20.30 -13.52 -12.71
N PRO A 123 -21.26 -14.46 -12.72
CA PRO A 123 -22.22 -14.59 -13.82
C PRO A 123 -23.01 -13.30 -14.10
N PRO A 124 -23.53 -13.13 -15.34
CA PRO A 124 -24.21 -11.91 -15.76
C PRO A 124 -25.32 -11.40 -14.83
N VAL A 125 -26.05 -12.31 -14.17
CA VAL A 125 -27.11 -11.98 -13.21
C VAL A 125 -26.63 -10.99 -12.13
N PHE A 126 -25.42 -11.19 -11.60
CA PHE A 126 -24.86 -10.28 -10.61
C PHE A 126 -24.62 -8.88 -11.21
N ARG A 127 -24.01 -8.83 -12.39
CA ARG A 127 -23.71 -7.58 -13.09
C ARG A 127 -24.98 -6.81 -13.47
N GLU A 128 -26.00 -7.51 -13.96
CA GLU A 128 -27.29 -6.95 -14.34
C GLU A 128 -28.00 -6.33 -13.12
N ARG A 129 -27.98 -7.03 -11.97
CA ARG A 129 -28.55 -6.48 -10.74
C ARG A 129 -27.80 -5.24 -10.25
N VAL A 130 -26.47 -5.24 -10.29
CA VAL A 130 -25.67 -4.05 -9.94
C VAL A 130 -25.97 -2.88 -10.89
N ALA A 131 -26.06 -3.13 -12.20
CA ALA A 131 -26.38 -2.11 -13.19
C ALA A 131 -27.77 -1.51 -12.94
N LEU A 132 -28.77 -2.35 -12.65
CA LEU A 132 -30.13 -1.91 -12.34
C LEU A 132 -30.17 -1.01 -11.09
N THR A 133 -29.39 -1.33 -10.04
CA THR A 133 -29.28 -0.48 -8.85
C THR A 133 -28.77 0.94 -9.21
N PHE A 134 -27.77 1.05 -10.09
CA PHE A 134 -27.25 2.35 -10.56
C PHE A 134 -28.21 3.10 -11.49
N GLU A 135 -29.04 2.40 -12.24
CA GLU A 135 -30.07 3.01 -13.09
C GLU A 135 -31.23 3.57 -12.25
N GLN A 136 -31.63 2.85 -11.20
CA GLN A 136 -32.70 3.25 -10.29
C GLN A 136 -32.27 4.33 -9.30
N ASP A 137 -31.02 4.28 -8.84
CA ASP A 137 -30.45 5.25 -7.91
C ASP A 137 -29.03 5.67 -8.32
N PRO A 138 -28.90 6.64 -9.23
CA PRO A 138 -27.59 7.16 -9.65
C PRO A 138 -26.77 7.77 -8.52
N LEU A 139 -27.41 8.13 -7.39
CA LEU A 139 -26.75 8.73 -6.22
C LEU A 139 -26.32 7.69 -5.18
N ILE A 140 -26.45 6.38 -5.47
CA ILE A 140 -26.03 5.30 -4.57
C ILE A 140 -24.59 5.48 -4.06
N VAL A 141 -23.70 6.03 -4.89
CA VAL A 141 -22.29 6.31 -4.58
C VAL A 141 -22.08 7.40 -3.52
N THR A 142 -23.10 8.19 -3.23
CA THR A 142 -23.08 9.22 -2.17
C THR A 142 -23.73 8.74 -0.88
N LYS A 143 -24.37 7.56 -0.89
CA LYS A 143 -24.99 6.96 0.30
C LYS A 143 -23.94 6.38 1.24
N SER A 144 -24.39 6.01 2.43
CA SER A 144 -23.54 5.39 3.45
C SER A 144 -22.93 4.08 2.96
N LEU A 145 -21.80 3.68 3.54
CA LEU A 145 -21.12 2.41 3.22
C LEU A 145 -22.06 1.20 3.35
N GLU A 146 -22.92 1.18 4.36
CA GLU A 146 -23.90 0.12 4.58
C GLU A 146 -24.92 0.06 3.45
N ALA A 147 -25.51 1.20 3.07
CA ALA A 147 -26.47 1.26 1.98
C ALA A 147 -25.84 0.81 0.66
N GLN A 148 -24.61 1.23 0.38
CA GLN A 148 -23.87 0.78 -0.78
C GLN A 148 -23.61 -0.73 -0.73
N PHE A 149 -23.10 -1.27 0.38
CA PHE A 149 -22.72 -2.69 0.44
C PHE A 149 -23.95 -3.59 0.34
N MET A 150 -25.05 -3.20 1.01
CA MET A 150 -26.33 -3.89 0.87
C MET A 150 -26.78 -3.96 -0.59
N ALA A 151 -26.85 -2.81 -1.27
CA ALA A 151 -27.42 -2.71 -2.61
C ALA A 151 -26.49 -3.18 -3.75
N LEU A 152 -25.17 -3.10 -3.56
CA LEU A 152 -24.17 -3.36 -4.62
C LEU A 152 -23.40 -4.67 -4.44
N VAL A 153 -23.45 -5.29 -3.25
CA VAL A 153 -22.73 -6.56 -2.99
C VAL A 153 -23.67 -7.62 -2.42
N ARG A 154 -24.33 -7.37 -1.28
CA ARG A 154 -25.14 -8.40 -0.61
C ARG A 154 -26.38 -8.79 -1.41
N GLU A 155 -27.23 -7.83 -1.77
CA GLU A 155 -28.45 -8.12 -2.55
C GLU A 155 -28.13 -8.77 -3.91
N PRO A 156 -27.16 -8.27 -4.69
CA PRO A 156 -26.77 -8.94 -5.94
C PRO A 156 -26.21 -10.36 -5.73
N LEU A 157 -25.47 -10.64 -4.65
CA LEU A 157 -25.02 -12.00 -4.33
C LEU A 157 -26.19 -12.91 -3.97
N LEU A 158 -27.17 -12.44 -3.18
CA LEU A 158 -28.36 -13.23 -2.84
C LEU A 158 -29.18 -13.56 -4.08
N GLU A 159 -29.39 -12.59 -4.97
CA GLU A 159 -30.11 -12.81 -6.22
C GLU A 159 -29.38 -13.81 -7.13
N LEU A 160 -28.05 -13.72 -7.21
CA LEU A 160 -27.24 -14.70 -7.91
C LEU A 160 -27.46 -16.12 -7.33
N LEU A 161 -27.44 -16.30 -6.02
CA LEU A 161 -27.70 -17.60 -5.39
C LEU A 161 -29.12 -18.11 -5.69
N HIS A 162 -30.12 -17.24 -5.62
CA HIS A 162 -31.51 -17.60 -5.95
C HIS A 162 -31.71 -17.95 -7.43
N SER A 163 -30.83 -17.51 -8.33
CA SER A 163 -30.83 -17.92 -9.74
C SER A 163 -30.41 -19.38 -9.96
N GLY A 164 -30.03 -20.10 -8.89
CA GLY A 164 -29.53 -21.47 -8.95
C GLY A 164 -28.01 -21.55 -9.16
N PHE A 165 -27.30 -20.42 -9.05
CA PHE A 165 -25.85 -20.41 -9.09
C PHE A 165 -25.26 -21.21 -7.94
N SER A 166 -24.42 -22.18 -8.27
CA SER A 166 -23.62 -22.95 -7.33
C SER A 166 -22.18 -22.97 -7.80
N SER A 167 -21.25 -22.77 -6.86
CA SER A 167 -19.82 -22.82 -7.10
C SER A 167 -19.17 -23.63 -5.99
N ASN A 168 -18.13 -24.39 -6.35
CA ASN A 168 -17.28 -25.06 -5.37
C ASN A 168 -16.36 -24.07 -4.65
N ASN A 169 -16.21 -22.85 -5.20
CA ASN A 169 -15.34 -21.80 -4.67
C ASN A 169 -16.16 -20.69 -4.01
N ASN A 170 -15.68 -20.24 -2.85
CA ASN A 170 -16.16 -19.04 -2.18
C ASN A 170 -15.83 -17.78 -3.00
N VAL A 171 -16.70 -16.77 -2.91
CA VAL A 171 -16.36 -15.39 -3.23
C VAL A 171 -15.41 -14.89 -2.16
N VAL A 172 -14.30 -14.29 -2.56
CA VAL A 172 -13.26 -13.81 -1.65
C VAL A 172 -13.09 -12.30 -1.82
N VAL A 173 -13.15 -11.59 -0.70
CA VAL A 173 -12.78 -10.18 -0.63
C VAL A 173 -11.50 -10.05 0.19
N ILE A 174 -10.51 -9.34 -0.33
CA ILE A 174 -9.28 -9.00 0.40
C ILE A 174 -9.25 -7.49 0.61
N ILE A 175 -9.19 -7.06 1.87
CA ILE A 175 -8.99 -5.68 2.28
C ILE A 175 -7.63 -5.59 2.93
N ASP A 176 -6.65 -4.99 2.25
CA ASP A 176 -5.30 -4.80 2.76
C ASP A 176 -5.08 -3.36 3.22
N GLY A 177 -4.34 -3.19 4.31
CA GLY A 177 -3.99 -1.89 4.86
C GLY A 177 -5.18 -1.14 5.47
N LEU A 178 -6.08 -1.80 6.20
CA LEU A 178 -7.22 -1.08 6.81
C LEU A 178 -6.78 0.08 7.72
N ASP A 179 -5.63 -0.05 8.39
CA ASP A 179 -4.99 1.02 9.18
C ASP A 179 -4.49 2.21 8.33
N GLU A 180 -4.42 2.05 7.01
CA GLU A 180 -4.11 3.12 6.06
C GLU A 180 -5.35 3.90 5.63
N CYS A 181 -6.55 3.54 6.08
CA CYS A 181 -7.73 4.39 5.93
C CYS A 181 -7.65 5.58 6.89
N ASP A 182 -7.88 6.79 6.37
CA ASP A 182 -7.58 8.04 7.07
C ASP A 182 -8.45 8.30 8.33
N ASP A 183 -9.65 7.71 8.43
CA ASP A 183 -10.58 7.90 9.56
C ASP A 183 -10.74 6.61 10.40
N PRO A 184 -10.27 6.60 11.67
CA PRO A 184 -10.42 5.46 12.58
C PRO A 184 -11.87 5.00 12.80
N ASN A 185 -12.84 5.91 12.76
CA ASN A 185 -14.25 5.54 12.88
C ASN A 185 -14.72 4.77 11.65
N VAL A 186 -14.21 5.14 10.47
CA VAL A 186 -14.49 4.41 9.22
C VAL A 186 -13.82 3.04 9.24
N GLN A 187 -12.62 2.90 9.79
CA GLN A 187 -11.97 1.60 9.99
C GLN A 187 -12.84 0.66 10.82
N ALA A 188 -13.29 1.11 12.00
CA ALA A 188 -14.17 0.34 12.87
C ALA A 188 -15.49 -0.03 12.19
N ARG A 189 -16.07 0.92 11.44
CA ARG A 189 -17.30 0.75 10.67
C ARG A 189 -17.18 -0.29 9.56
N ILE A 190 -16.05 -0.35 8.85
CA ILE A 190 -15.79 -1.38 7.82
C ILE A 190 -15.77 -2.78 8.46
N ILE A 191 -15.16 -2.91 9.64
CA ILE A 191 -15.16 -4.17 10.40
C ILE A 191 -16.60 -4.53 10.78
N ASP A 192 -17.32 -3.61 11.43
CA ASP A 192 -18.71 -3.84 11.85
C ASP A 192 -19.61 -4.27 10.69
N LEU A 193 -19.51 -3.58 9.55
CA LEU A 193 -20.26 -3.89 8.34
C LEU A 193 -19.94 -5.29 7.80
N SER A 194 -18.66 -5.67 7.79
CA SER A 194 -18.22 -7.00 7.34
C SER A 194 -18.89 -8.11 8.16
N PHE A 195 -19.00 -7.95 9.48
CA PHE A 195 -19.68 -8.91 10.35
C PHE A 195 -21.19 -8.90 10.15
N ASN A 196 -21.82 -7.73 10.12
CA ASN A 196 -23.28 -7.60 10.00
C ASN A 196 -23.81 -8.26 8.71
N ILE A 197 -23.04 -8.18 7.63
CA ILE A 197 -23.42 -8.73 6.32
C ILE A 197 -23.28 -10.25 6.25
N LEU A 198 -22.41 -10.81 7.08
CA LEU A 198 -22.12 -12.24 7.14
C LEU A 198 -22.84 -12.95 8.29
N ASP A 199 -23.58 -12.21 9.12
CA ASP A 199 -24.28 -12.74 10.29
C ASP A 199 -25.31 -13.81 9.94
N SER A 200 -26.03 -13.63 8.83
CA SER A 200 -27.02 -14.57 8.31
C SER A 200 -26.43 -15.85 7.72
N ARG A 201 -25.10 -15.91 7.48
CA ARG A 201 -24.38 -17.06 6.90
C ARG A 201 -24.98 -17.62 5.60
N ASP A 202 -25.69 -16.78 4.86
CA ASP A 202 -26.41 -17.11 3.63
C ASP A 202 -25.62 -16.75 2.36
N LEU A 203 -24.41 -16.22 2.52
CA LEU A 203 -23.51 -15.84 1.42
C LEU A 203 -22.27 -16.74 1.39
N PRO A 204 -21.83 -17.19 0.20
CA PRO A 204 -20.55 -17.88 0.03
C PRO A 204 -19.39 -16.88 0.02
N LEU A 205 -19.35 -15.94 0.98
CA LEU A 205 -18.40 -14.84 1.02
C LEU A 205 -17.42 -15.01 2.18
N LYS A 206 -16.12 -14.97 1.88
CA LYS A 206 -15.03 -14.88 2.87
C LYS A 206 -14.29 -13.55 2.73
N ILE A 207 -13.98 -12.91 3.85
CA ILE A 207 -13.30 -11.60 3.87
C ILE A 207 -11.97 -11.74 4.63
N LEU A 208 -10.86 -11.53 3.92
CA LEU A 208 -9.54 -11.39 4.52
C LEU A 208 -9.26 -9.91 4.74
N ILE A 209 -9.06 -9.51 6.00
CA ILE A 209 -8.67 -8.15 6.38
C ILE A 209 -7.25 -8.19 6.90
N ALA A 210 -6.36 -7.38 6.31
CA ALA A 210 -4.99 -7.22 6.76
C ALA A 210 -4.76 -5.81 7.29
N SER A 211 -4.24 -5.68 8.51
CA SER A 211 -4.01 -4.36 9.12
C SER A 211 -3.01 -4.39 10.28
N ARG A 212 -2.57 -3.22 10.74
CA ARG A 212 -1.98 -3.08 12.08
C ARG A 212 -3.05 -3.25 13.16
N PRO A 213 -2.68 -3.74 14.36
CA PRO A 213 -3.58 -3.78 15.52
C PRO A 213 -3.64 -2.41 16.21
N GLU A 214 -3.95 -1.35 15.45
CA GLU A 214 -4.22 -0.03 16.04
C GLU A 214 -5.44 -0.12 16.97
N VAL A 215 -5.50 0.77 17.97
CA VAL A 215 -6.44 0.65 19.11
C VAL A 215 -7.90 0.49 18.64
N ASP A 216 -8.33 1.31 17.68
CA ASP A 216 -9.71 1.27 17.15
C ASP A 216 -10.01 -0.03 16.39
N ILE A 217 -9.06 -0.50 15.58
CA ILE A 217 -9.20 -1.77 14.85
C ILE A 217 -9.24 -2.96 15.81
N LEU A 218 -8.26 -3.04 16.72
CA LEU A 218 -8.17 -4.12 17.70
C LEU A 218 -9.44 -4.18 18.57
N SER A 219 -9.87 -3.03 19.10
CA SER A 219 -11.06 -2.96 19.94
C SER A 219 -12.34 -3.33 19.20
N SER A 220 -12.42 -3.03 17.89
CA SER A 220 -13.54 -3.45 17.05
C SER A 220 -13.55 -4.98 16.89
N PHE A 221 -12.43 -5.60 16.52
CA PHE A 221 -12.33 -7.06 16.38
C PHE A 221 -12.54 -7.82 17.69
N ASP A 222 -12.11 -7.28 18.83
CA ASP A 222 -12.27 -7.92 20.16
C ASP A 222 -13.73 -8.00 20.62
N ARG A 223 -14.61 -7.17 20.07
CA ARG A 223 -16.05 -7.22 20.32
C ARG A 223 -16.79 -8.25 19.46
N LYS A 224 -16.09 -8.95 18.55
CA LYS A 224 -16.70 -9.83 17.55
C LYS A 224 -16.68 -11.30 17.97
N PRO A 225 -17.67 -12.10 17.55
CA PRO A 225 -17.75 -13.50 17.93
C PRO A 225 -16.63 -14.32 17.29
N PHE A 226 -15.91 -15.10 18.11
CA PHE A 226 -14.88 -16.02 17.65
C PHE A 226 -15.39 -17.09 16.67
N SER A 227 -16.71 -17.39 16.67
CA SER A 227 -17.32 -18.37 15.77
C SER A 227 -17.37 -17.93 14.30
N VAL A 228 -17.12 -16.64 14.01
CA VAL A 228 -17.12 -16.06 12.66
C VAL A 228 -15.73 -15.47 12.31
N LEU A 229 -14.87 -15.25 13.31
CA LEU A 229 -13.57 -14.60 13.16
C LEU A 229 -12.40 -15.56 13.39
N ALA A 230 -11.55 -15.72 12.37
CA ALA A 230 -10.23 -16.28 12.50
C ALA A 230 -9.17 -15.17 12.64
N ARG A 231 -8.10 -15.44 13.37
CA ARG A 231 -7.01 -14.48 13.59
C ARG A 231 -5.65 -15.09 13.25
N ILE A 232 -4.79 -14.32 12.61
CA ILE A 232 -3.39 -14.64 12.37
C ILE A 232 -2.54 -13.44 12.78
N ALA A 233 -1.78 -13.60 13.87
CA ALA A 233 -0.77 -12.64 14.27
C ALA A 233 0.53 -12.91 13.49
N LEU A 234 1.11 -11.89 12.87
CA LEU A 234 2.46 -11.91 12.33
C LEU A 234 3.45 -11.51 13.42
N ASP A 235 3.57 -12.38 14.42
CA ASP A 235 4.54 -12.28 15.50
C ASP A 235 5.74 -13.22 15.26
N ARG A 236 6.49 -13.52 16.32
CA ARG A 236 7.70 -14.35 16.25
C ARG A 236 7.41 -15.84 16.06
N ASP A 237 6.15 -16.28 16.20
CA ASP A 237 5.80 -17.70 16.23
C ASP A 237 5.74 -18.35 14.84
N TYR A 238 5.77 -17.56 13.77
CA TYR A 238 5.73 -18.03 12.37
C TYR A 238 7.11 -18.13 11.70
N GLN A 239 8.14 -18.58 12.43
CA GLN A 239 9.49 -18.83 11.88
C GLN A 239 10.08 -17.66 11.07
N SER A 240 9.81 -16.42 11.46
CA SER A 240 10.26 -15.24 10.71
C SER A 240 11.78 -15.20 10.52
N ALA A 241 12.56 -15.76 11.45
CA ALA A 241 14.01 -15.83 11.35
C ALA A 241 14.50 -16.74 10.20
N GLU A 242 13.91 -17.92 10.03
CA GLU A 242 14.28 -18.85 8.94
C GLU A 242 13.90 -18.27 7.58
N ASP A 243 12.68 -17.73 7.47
CA ASP A 243 12.20 -17.08 6.25
C ASP A 243 13.08 -15.86 5.89
N ILE A 244 13.45 -15.04 6.88
CA ILE A 244 14.33 -13.88 6.68
C ILE A 244 15.72 -14.33 6.23
N ARG A 245 16.26 -15.38 6.84
CA ARG A 245 17.56 -15.93 6.47
C ARG A 245 17.56 -16.42 5.03
N HIS A 246 16.51 -17.14 4.63
CA HIS A 246 16.34 -17.60 3.25
C HIS A 246 16.24 -16.43 2.27
N PHE A 247 15.39 -15.44 2.58
CA PHE A 247 15.26 -14.22 1.80
C PHE A 247 16.61 -13.49 1.61
N LEU A 248 17.36 -13.30 2.70
CA LEU A 248 18.68 -12.63 2.64
C LEU A 248 19.67 -13.42 1.78
N ALA A 249 19.74 -14.74 1.96
CA ALA A 249 20.64 -15.59 1.19
C ALA A 249 20.34 -15.50 -0.32
N ASP A 250 19.07 -15.62 -0.71
CA ASP A 250 18.66 -15.54 -2.11
C ASP A 250 18.92 -14.14 -2.69
N LYS A 251 18.57 -13.07 -1.96
CA LYS A 251 18.80 -11.70 -2.43
C LYS A 251 20.27 -11.32 -2.53
N PHE A 252 21.12 -11.79 -1.62
CA PHE A 252 22.56 -11.58 -1.78
C PHE A 252 23.17 -12.43 -2.89
N ASN A 253 22.61 -13.60 -3.19
CA ASN A 253 22.98 -14.36 -4.38
C ASN A 253 22.59 -13.63 -5.66
N GLU A 254 21.41 -13.01 -5.75
CA GLU A 254 21.03 -12.14 -6.87
C GLU A 254 22.04 -10.98 -7.04
N ILE A 255 22.41 -10.31 -5.94
CA ILE A 255 23.43 -9.23 -5.98
C ILE A 255 24.77 -9.76 -6.51
N LYS A 256 25.20 -10.97 -6.16
CA LYS A 256 26.43 -11.57 -6.71
C LYS A 256 26.37 -11.77 -8.22
N VAL A 257 25.20 -12.06 -8.77
CA VAL A 257 25.03 -12.39 -10.19
C VAL A 257 24.85 -11.12 -11.04
N ASP A 258 24.05 -10.18 -10.54
CA ASP A 258 23.52 -9.08 -11.34
C ASP A 258 24.24 -7.74 -11.12
N HIS A 259 24.97 -7.59 -10.01
CA HIS A 259 25.58 -6.30 -9.69
C HIS A 259 26.70 -5.91 -10.69
N PRO A 260 26.83 -4.63 -11.09
CA PRO A 260 27.87 -4.20 -12.03
C PRO A 260 29.31 -4.53 -11.57
N LEU A 261 29.52 -4.59 -10.25
CA LEU A 261 30.80 -4.95 -9.63
C LEU A 261 30.92 -6.43 -9.26
N ARG A 262 30.09 -7.32 -9.82
CA ARG A 262 30.07 -8.76 -9.51
C ARG A 262 31.43 -9.46 -9.52
N SER A 263 32.33 -9.07 -10.43
CA SER A 263 33.68 -9.66 -10.54
C SER A 263 34.58 -9.35 -9.33
N TYR A 264 34.20 -8.39 -8.49
CA TYR A 264 34.92 -7.98 -7.29
C TYR A 264 34.24 -8.47 -6.00
N ILE A 265 33.10 -9.17 -6.10
CA ILE A 265 32.42 -9.72 -4.93
C ILE A 265 33.04 -11.09 -4.62
N PRO A 266 33.55 -11.34 -3.40
CA PRO A 266 34.13 -12.63 -3.04
C PRO A 266 33.13 -13.78 -3.16
N ILE A 267 33.59 -14.98 -3.52
CA ILE A 267 32.74 -16.17 -3.68
C ILE A 267 32.00 -16.52 -2.38
N GLY A 268 32.69 -16.41 -1.24
CA GLY A 268 32.14 -16.67 0.10
C GLY A 268 31.34 -15.50 0.68
N TRP A 269 30.97 -14.49 -0.11
CA TRP A 269 30.15 -13.38 0.34
C TRP A 269 28.65 -13.67 0.16
N PRO A 270 27.78 -13.21 1.08
CA PRO A 270 28.13 -12.79 2.43
C PRO A 270 28.55 -14.00 3.28
N GLY A 271 29.34 -13.78 4.33
CA GLY A 271 29.66 -14.85 5.28
C GLY A 271 28.43 -15.24 6.10
N GLU A 272 28.38 -16.48 6.57
CA GLU A 272 27.25 -16.99 7.38
C GLU A 272 27.02 -16.15 8.64
N ASP A 273 28.09 -15.74 9.34
CA ASP A 273 28.00 -14.86 10.51
C ASP A 273 27.35 -13.50 10.19
N SER A 274 27.54 -13.00 8.96
CA SER A 274 26.91 -11.76 8.50
C SER A 274 25.41 -11.95 8.30
N LEU A 275 24.99 -13.10 7.74
CA LEU A 275 23.57 -13.44 7.60
C LEU A 275 22.91 -13.57 8.96
N ASP A 276 23.52 -14.31 9.88
CA ASP A 276 22.97 -14.52 11.23
C ASP A 276 22.87 -13.19 12.00
N THR A 277 23.85 -12.30 11.84
CA THR A 277 23.81 -10.95 12.42
C THR A 277 22.65 -10.12 11.84
N LEU A 278 22.41 -10.18 10.52
CA LEU A 278 21.30 -9.47 9.90
C LEU A 278 19.93 -10.05 10.31
N VAL A 279 19.83 -11.37 10.45
CA VAL A 279 18.63 -12.04 10.98
C VAL A 279 18.34 -11.53 12.39
N GLN A 280 19.36 -11.46 13.26
CA GLN A 280 19.22 -10.93 14.61
C GLN A 280 18.77 -9.46 14.58
N LYS A 281 19.46 -8.61 13.82
CA LYS A 281 19.16 -7.17 13.70
C LYS A 281 17.77 -6.91 13.12
N SER A 282 17.26 -7.80 12.27
CA SER A 282 15.90 -7.65 11.71
C SER A 282 14.79 -7.68 12.77
N SER A 283 15.03 -8.31 13.93
CA SER A 283 14.01 -8.54 14.95
C SER A 283 12.70 -9.13 14.40
N GLY A 284 12.79 -9.96 13.34
CA GLY A 284 11.65 -10.57 12.66
C GLY A 284 10.93 -9.68 11.65
N GLN A 285 11.47 -8.50 11.32
CA GLN A 285 10.85 -7.54 10.41
C GLN A 285 11.47 -7.59 9.02
N PHE A 286 10.66 -7.93 8.02
CA PHE A 286 11.08 -7.96 6.61
C PHE A 286 11.42 -6.58 6.06
N ILE A 287 10.85 -5.51 6.61
CA ILE A 287 11.21 -4.17 6.16
C ILE A 287 12.71 -3.89 6.37
N TYR A 288 13.27 -4.27 7.52
CA TYR A 288 14.70 -4.09 7.78
C TYR A 288 15.54 -4.80 6.71
N THR A 289 15.26 -6.08 6.46
CA THR A 289 16.04 -6.91 5.55
C THR A 289 15.91 -6.43 4.11
N SER A 290 14.69 -6.05 3.69
CA SER A 290 14.45 -5.49 2.35
C SER A 290 15.15 -4.14 2.15
N THR A 291 15.19 -3.26 3.16
CA THR A 291 15.94 -2.00 3.12
C THR A 291 17.44 -2.26 3.03
N VAL A 292 17.98 -3.20 3.81
CA VAL A 292 19.39 -3.61 3.75
C VAL A 292 19.75 -4.13 2.36
N VAL A 293 18.95 -5.05 1.80
CA VAL A 293 19.19 -5.58 0.46
C VAL A 293 19.20 -4.47 -0.58
N LYS A 294 18.22 -3.56 -0.58
CA LYS A 294 18.16 -2.42 -1.51
C LYS A 294 19.36 -1.49 -1.36
N TYR A 295 19.79 -1.22 -0.13
CA TYR A 295 20.94 -0.37 0.17
C TYR A 295 22.25 -1.00 -0.32
N VAL A 296 22.43 -2.30 -0.11
CA VAL A 296 23.62 -3.06 -0.53
C VAL A 296 23.64 -3.27 -2.06
N ALA A 297 22.48 -3.44 -2.70
CA ALA A 297 22.34 -3.64 -4.13
C ALA A 297 22.59 -2.37 -4.97
N SER A 298 22.87 -1.23 -4.34
CA SER A 298 23.09 0.05 -5.03
C SER A 298 24.23 -0.06 -6.06
N ALA A 299 23.88 0.06 -7.34
CA ALA A 299 24.81 -0.04 -8.47
C ALA A 299 26.00 0.93 -8.43
N ARG A 300 25.93 1.98 -7.61
CA ARG A 300 26.96 3.01 -7.46
C ARG A 300 27.97 2.71 -6.35
N HIS A 301 27.75 1.66 -5.57
CA HIS A 301 28.55 1.37 -4.38
C HIS A 301 29.08 -0.06 -4.41
N ARG A 302 30.11 -0.32 -3.60
CA ARG A 302 30.62 -1.68 -3.41
C ARG A 302 29.69 -2.42 -2.44
N PRO A 303 29.07 -3.54 -2.84
CA PRO A 303 28.14 -4.28 -1.97
C PRO A 303 28.80 -4.76 -0.68
N THR A 304 30.06 -5.21 -0.76
CA THR A 304 30.85 -5.65 0.40
C THR A 304 31.00 -4.55 1.45
N HIS A 305 31.37 -3.35 1.02
CA HIS A 305 31.53 -2.19 1.91
C HIS A 305 30.20 -1.72 2.50
N ARG A 306 29.13 -1.66 1.70
CA ARG A 306 27.78 -1.31 2.18
C ARG A 306 27.29 -2.32 3.22
N LEU A 307 27.58 -3.61 3.04
CA LEU A 307 27.23 -4.64 4.03
C LEU A 307 28.03 -4.45 5.33
N GLU A 308 29.34 -4.21 5.25
CA GLU A 308 30.18 -3.93 6.44
C GLU A 308 29.65 -2.74 7.24
N ILE A 309 29.23 -1.67 6.56
CA ILE A 309 28.60 -0.51 7.17
C ILE A 309 27.34 -0.92 7.96
N VAL A 310 26.42 -1.67 7.33
CA VAL A 310 25.17 -2.11 7.96
C VAL A 310 25.44 -2.95 9.20
N LEU A 311 26.39 -3.89 9.11
CA LEU A 311 26.81 -4.74 10.22
C LEU A 311 27.43 -3.92 11.36
N GLY A 312 28.16 -2.85 11.03
CA GLY A 312 28.80 -1.94 11.97
C GLY A 312 27.89 -0.91 12.65
N ILE A 313 26.62 -0.79 12.24
CA ILE A 313 25.65 0.12 12.88
C ILE A 313 25.43 -0.33 14.34
N GLN A 314 25.90 0.49 15.28
CA GLN A 314 25.67 0.28 16.71
C GLN A 314 24.48 1.09 17.22
N LEU A 315 23.63 0.46 18.01
CA LEU A 315 22.53 1.15 18.69
C LEU A 315 23.07 1.97 19.88
N PRO A 316 22.58 3.21 20.09
CA PRO A 316 22.68 3.85 21.39
C PRO A 316 22.05 2.95 22.46
N LYS A 317 22.63 2.91 23.67
CA LYS A 317 22.20 2.01 24.76
C LYS A 317 20.67 2.05 24.99
N ALA A 318 20.07 0.87 24.90
CA ALA A 318 18.77 0.39 25.40
C ALA A 318 17.63 1.42 25.57
N GLY A 319 16.69 1.38 24.63
CA GLY A 319 15.28 1.69 24.87
C GLY A 319 14.42 0.54 24.32
N ASP A 320 13.22 0.36 24.85
CA ASP A 320 12.24 -0.67 24.43
C ASP A 320 11.59 -0.36 23.06
N ASN A 321 12.34 0.17 22.10
CA ASN A 321 11.83 0.44 20.76
C ASN A 321 12.02 -0.80 19.88
N PRO A 322 10.95 -1.51 19.47
CA PRO A 322 11.05 -2.66 18.58
C PRO A 322 11.57 -2.31 17.17
N PHE A 323 11.60 -1.02 16.81
CA PHE A 323 12.12 -0.52 15.54
C PHE A 323 13.54 0.06 15.64
N ALA A 324 14.25 -0.09 16.77
CA ALA A 324 15.53 0.56 16.98
C ALA A 324 16.58 0.29 15.87
N GLU A 325 16.69 -0.95 15.42
CA GLU A 325 17.61 -1.34 14.33
C GLU A 325 17.20 -0.73 12.98
N LEU A 326 15.90 -0.64 12.72
CA LEU A 326 15.36 0.00 11.52
C LEU A 326 15.58 1.52 11.55
N ASP A 327 15.32 2.15 12.69
CA ASP A 327 15.50 3.59 12.90
C ASP A 327 16.99 3.96 12.76
N ALA A 328 17.90 3.14 13.28
CA ALA A 328 19.33 3.33 13.12
C ALA A 328 19.78 3.20 11.66
N LEU A 329 19.19 2.26 10.91
CA LEU A 329 19.43 2.11 9.47
C LEU A 329 18.93 3.33 8.68
N TYR A 330 17.71 3.80 8.96
CA TYR A 330 17.16 5.02 8.32
C TYR A 330 18.03 6.23 8.61
N ARG A 331 18.40 6.43 9.88
CA ARG A 331 19.30 7.50 10.29
C ARG A 331 20.63 7.43 9.54
N HIS A 332 21.22 6.24 9.44
CA HIS A 332 22.48 6.06 8.72
C HIS A 332 22.35 6.42 7.23
N ILE A 333 21.29 5.96 6.56
CA ILE A 333 21.05 6.26 5.15
C ILE A 333 20.86 7.76 4.95
N LEU A 334 20.04 8.41 5.78
CA LEU A 334 19.78 9.84 5.69
C LEU A 334 21.03 10.68 6.00
N MET A 335 21.91 10.25 6.92
CA MET A 335 23.18 10.95 7.17
C MET A 335 24.21 10.81 6.04
N GLY A 336 24.03 9.84 5.15
CA GLY A 336 24.94 9.61 4.03
C GLY A 336 24.73 10.56 2.85
N VAL A 337 23.80 11.51 2.95
CA VAL A 337 23.48 12.46 1.86
C VAL A 337 24.11 13.83 2.15
N GLU A 338 24.42 14.57 1.08
CA GLU A 338 25.09 15.88 1.19
C GLU A 338 24.16 16.98 1.72
N ASP A 339 22.92 17.05 1.21
CA ASP A 339 21.92 18.03 1.61
C ASP A 339 20.70 17.34 2.24
N VAL A 340 20.83 17.05 3.55
CA VAL A 340 19.79 16.39 4.34
C VAL A 340 18.53 17.25 4.40
N ASP A 341 18.69 18.56 4.60
CA ASP A 341 17.58 19.49 4.78
C ASP A 341 16.71 19.55 3.51
N LEU A 342 17.33 19.63 2.34
CA LEU A 342 16.61 19.61 1.06
C LEU A 342 15.90 18.26 0.83
N ILE A 343 16.56 17.14 1.14
CA ILE A 343 15.93 15.82 1.04
C ILE A 343 14.73 15.71 1.98
N LEU A 344 14.84 16.18 3.22
CA LEU A 344 13.72 16.22 4.16
C LEU A 344 12.60 17.16 3.68
N GLN A 345 12.92 18.27 3.02
CA GLN A 345 11.92 19.15 2.39
C GLN A 345 11.14 18.44 1.28
N ILE A 346 11.84 17.70 0.40
CA ILE A 346 11.19 16.92 -0.67
C ILE A 346 10.34 15.79 -0.07
N ILE A 347 10.89 15.02 0.87
CA ILE A 347 10.18 13.91 1.52
C ILE A 347 8.98 14.43 2.29
N GLY A 348 9.15 15.50 3.06
CA GLY A 348 8.08 16.14 3.80
C GLY A 348 6.96 16.61 2.90
N PHE A 349 7.28 17.07 1.69
CA PHE A 349 6.27 17.53 0.73
C PHE A 349 5.40 16.34 0.30
N VAL A 350 6.04 15.21 -0.05
CA VAL A 350 5.35 13.97 -0.43
C VAL A 350 4.59 13.33 0.74
N VAL A 351 5.10 13.42 1.97
CA VAL A 351 4.46 12.84 3.17
C VAL A 351 3.21 13.64 3.56
N LEU A 352 3.28 14.97 3.49
CA LEU A 352 2.27 15.86 4.06
C LEU A 352 1.17 16.25 3.07
N HIS A 353 1.43 16.12 1.76
CA HIS A 353 0.43 16.44 0.74
C HIS A 353 -0.07 15.15 0.09
N PRO A 354 -1.40 14.95 0.00
CA PRO A 354 -1.96 13.82 -0.74
C PRO A 354 -1.53 13.90 -2.21
N PRO A 355 -1.39 12.76 -2.92
CA PRO A 355 -1.20 12.73 -4.37
C PRO A 355 -2.54 13.07 -5.05
N SER A 356 -3.05 14.27 -4.82
CA SER A 356 -4.05 14.90 -5.64
C SER A 356 -3.33 15.84 -6.62
N TYR A 357 -3.81 15.98 -7.85
CA TYR A 357 -3.33 16.98 -8.82
C TYR A 357 -1.80 16.99 -9.13
N ASN A 358 -1.14 15.84 -9.19
CA ASN A 358 0.28 15.68 -9.59
C ASN A 358 1.32 16.33 -8.65
N TYR A 359 1.03 16.54 -7.37
CA TYR A 359 2.02 17.10 -6.43
C TYR A 359 3.25 16.22 -6.19
N ASP A 360 3.10 14.91 -6.30
CA ASP A 360 4.20 13.94 -6.24
C ASP A 360 5.02 13.87 -7.53
N ALA A 361 4.62 14.58 -8.60
CA ALA A 361 5.39 14.63 -9.83
C ALA A 361 6.72 15.36 -9.59
N VAL A 362 7.80 14.74 -10.04
CA VAL A 362 9.16 15.28 -9.93
C VAL A 362 9.25 16.69 -10.50
N THR A 363 8.65 16.92 -11.67
CA THR A 363 8.65 18.23 -12.33
C THR A 363 7.90 19.30 -11.53
N PHE A 364 6.85 18.90 -10.79
CA PHE A 364 6.14 19.81 -9.90
C PHE A 364 7.02 20.15 -8.69
N ILE A 365 7.59 19.13 -8.03
CA ILE A 365 8.46 19.32 -6.86
C ILE A 365 9.66 20.20 -7.20
N GLU A 366 10.31 19.96 -8.34
CA GLU A 366 11.44 20.77 -8.82
C GLU A 366 11.02 22.23 -9.03
N ALA A 367 9.92 22.46 -9.74
CA ALA A 367 9.41 23.81 -9.95
C ALA A 367 8.98 24.51 -8.64
N PHE A 368 8.39 23.76 -7.71
CA PHE A 368 7.88 24.28 -6.44
C PHE A 368 9.00 24.65 -5.47
N LEU A 369 10.04 23.82 -5.39
CA LEU A 369 11.21 24.05 -4.54
C LEU A 369 12.32 24.84 -5.25
N SER A 370 12.06 25.36 -6.45
CA SER A 370 13.03 26.11 -7.29
C SER A 370 14.33 25.36 -7.58
N LEU A 371 14.22 24.05 -7.84
CA LEU A 371 15.31 23.16 -8.20
C LEU A 371 15.49 23.08 -9.71
N ALA A 372 16.69 22.70 -10.16
CA ALA A 372 16.94 22.45 -11.57
C ALA A 372 16.32 21.11 -12.02
N PRO A 373 15.90 20.99 -13.30
CA PRO A 373 15.40 19.73 -13.82
C PRO A 373 16.42 18.59 -13.64
N GLY A 374 15.99 17.51 -12.98
CA GLY A 374 16.81 16.35 -12.67
C GLY A 374 17.39 16.32 -11.24
N ASP A 375 17.34 17.43 -10.50
CA ASP A 375 17.89 17.50 -9.13
C ASP A 375 17.19 16.52 -8.20
N VAL A 376 15.86 16.44 -8.24
CA VAL A 376 15.11 15.50 -7.38
C VAL A 376 15.51 14.07 -7.69
N GLN A 377 15.67 13.71 -8.97
CA GLN A 377 16.09 12.37 -9.36
C GLN A 377 17.50 12.04 -8.88
N LEU A 378 18.44 12.99 -8.96
CA LEU A 378 19.81 12.84 -8.48
C LEU A 378 19.86 12.69 -6.94
N LEU A 379 19.11 13.52 -6.22
CA LEU A 379 19.03 13.49 -4.76
C LEU A 379 18.42 12.18 -4.26
N MET A 380 17.31 11.74 -4.85
CA MET A 380 16.60 10.52 -4.44
C MET A 380 17.42 9.24 -4.71
N GLN A 381 18.34 9.25 -5.68
CA GLN A 381 19.23 8.11 -5.93
C GLN A 381 20.13 7.77 -4.73
N ASN A 382 20.49 8.75 -3.90
CA ASN A 382 21.31 8.53 -2.70
C ASN A 382 20.53 7.85 -1.56
N VAL A 383 19.20 7.95 -1.59
CA VAL A 383 18.26 7.34 -0.65
C VAL A 383 17.38 6.28 -1.31
N GLY A 384 17.87 5.68 -2.41
CA GLY A 384 17.11 4.74 -3.24
C GLY A 384 16.60 3.47 -2.53
N SER A 385 17.13 3.15 -1.35
CA SER A 385 16.63 2.07 -0.49
C SER A 385 15.39 2.44 0.32
N LEU A 386 15.04 3.73 0.37
CA LEU A 386 13.93 4.30 1.11
C LEU A 386 12.86 4.89 0.19
N ILE A 387 13.29 5.48 -0.92
CA ILE A 387 12.44 6.23 -1.87
C ILE A 387 12.77 5.81 -3.29
N SER A 388 11.76 5.65 -4.12
CA SER A 388 11.90 5.43 -5.55
C SER A 388 11.38 6.63 -6.33
N VAL A 389 11.95 6.82 -7.53
CA VAL A 389 11.41 7.71 -8.55
C VAL A 389 10.91 6.82 -9.67
N GLU A 390 9.60 6.73 -9.82
CA GLU A 390 8.92 5.78 -10.70
C GLU A 390 8.20 6.51 -11.84
N ILE A 391 8.11 5.88 -13.01
CA ILE A 391 7.31 6.40 -14.13
C ILE A 391 5.86 6.00 -13.90
N HIS A 392 4.97 6.98 -13.94
CA HIS A 392 3.52 6.78 -13.88
C HIS A 392 2.88 7.26 -15.19
N HIS A 393 2.07 6.40 -15.79
CA HIS A 393 1.24 6.74 -16.94
C HIS A 393 -0.10 7.28 -16.44
N ARG A 394 -0.11 8.49 -15.88
CA ARG A 394 -1.34 9.11 -15.32
C ARG A 394 -2.23 9.77 -16.37
N GLN A 395 -1.70 10.10 -17.54
CA GLN A 395 -2.41 10.95 -18.49
C GLN A 395 -2.86 10.20 -19.75
N PRO A 396 -4.06 10.49 -20.27
CA PRO A 396 -4.59 9.88 -21.49
C PRO A 396 -3.80 10.24 -22.76
N ASP A 397 -2.88 11.21 -22.68
CA ASP A 397 -1.96 11.59 -23.76
C ASP A 397 -0.70 10.71 -23.85
N GLY A 398 -0.50 9.79 -22.89
CA GLY A 398 0.67 8.90 -22.84
C GLY A 398 1.94 9.55 -22.31
N ALA A 399 1.88 10.76 -21.75
CA ALA A 399 3.05 11.42 -21.18
C ALA A 399 3.59 10.66 -19.96
N GLU A 400 4.89 10.38 -19.97
CA GLU A 400 5.60 9.79 -18.83
C GLU A 400 5.77 10.85 -17.74
N VAL A 401 5.20 10.59 -16.56
CA VAL A 401 5.37 11.45 -15.38
C VAL A 401 6.19 10.69 -14.35
N PHE A 402 7.35 11.24 -13.98
CA PHE A 402 8.13 10.72 -12.86
C PHE A 402 7.49 11.14 -11.55
N ILE A 403 7.25 10.20 -10.64
CA ILE A 403 6.70 10.45 -9.31
C ILE A 403 7.66 10.00 -8.22
N VAL A 404 7.69 10.73 -7.12
CA VAL A 404 8.45 10.35 -5.92
C VAL A 404 7.58 9.46 -5.04
N ARG A 405 8.05 8.24 -4.75
CA ARG A 405 7.32 7.25 -3.96
C ARG A 405 8.12 6.80 -2.75
N ILE A 406 7.48 6.87 -1.58
CA ILE A 406 8.02 6.29 -0.35
C ILE A 406 7.81 4.78 -0.39
N LEU A 407 8.89 4.00 -0.27
CA LEU A 407 8.84 2.55 -0.47
C LEU A 407 8.08 1.82 0.63
N HIS A 408 8.01 2.38 1.84
CA HIS A 408 7.33 1.74 2.95
C HIS A 408 6.82 2.74 4.00
N ALA A 409 5.61 2.50 4.52
CA ALA A 409 4.95 3.37 5.49
C ALA A 409 5.75 3.57 6.79
N SER A 410 6.59 2.62 7.20
CA SER A 410 7.42 2.78 8.41
C SER A 410 8.43 3.93 8.33
N LEU A 411 8.82 4.38 7.13
CA LEU A 411 9.65 5.58 6.98
C LEU A 411 8.85 6.83 7.37
N LYS A 412 7.60 6.93 6.90
CA LYS A 412 6.68 7.99 7.32
C LYS A 412 6.46 7.96 8.84
N ASP A 413 6.25 6.77 9.41
CA ASP A 413 6.09 6.61 10.86
C ASP A 413 7.35 7.04 11.64
N TYR A 414 8.54 6.81 11.09
CA TYR A 414 9.80 7.26 11.69
C TYR A 414 9.94 8.78 11.63
N LEU A 415 9.74 9.38 10.46
CA LEU A 415 9.92 10.82 10.22
C LEU A 415 8.87 11.69 10.92
N LEU A 416 7.67 11.17 11.16
CA LEU A 416 6.59 11.86 11.88
C LEU A 416 6.60 11.62 13.40
N ASP A 417 7.57 10.87 13.92
CA ASP A 417 7.74 10.64 15.35
C ASP A 417 9.06 11.26 15.83
N GLN A 418 8.94 12.38 16.56
CA GLN A 418 10.10 13.12 17.07
C GLN A 418 10.99 12.28 18.00
N SER A 419 10.39 11.36 18.76
CA SER A 419 11.14 10.51 19.70
C SER A 419 12.05 9.52 18.96
N ARG A 420 11.65 9.10 17.75
CA ARG A 420 12.37 8.16 16.90
C ARG A 420 13.37 8.86 15.99
N SER A 421 12.93 9.86 15.23
CA SER A 421 13.73 10.51 14.18
C SER A 421 14.62 11.64 14.66
N LYS A 422 14.33 12.24 15.83
CA LYS A 422 15.13 13.31 16.46
C LYS A 422 15.40 14.45 15.47
N ASP A 423 16.64 14.55 14.99
CA ASP A 423 17.10 15.60 14.08
C ASP A 423 16.45 15.49 12.68
N PHE A 424 15.89 14.33 12.32
CA PHE A 424 15.18 14.11 11.06
C PHE A 424 13.66 14.27 11.17
N PHE A 425 13.17 14.74 12.33
CA PHE A 425 11.74 14.89 12.57
C PHE A 425 11.11 15.92 11.63
N LEU A 426 10.10 15.50 10.88
CA LEU A 426 9.26 16.35 10.06
C LEU A 426 8.21 17.03 10.93
N ASP A 427 8.55 18.20 11.46
CA ASP A 427 7.62 19.06 12.17
C ASP A 427 6.56 19.60 11.19
N CYS A 428 5.38 19.00 11.19
CA CYS A 428 4.30 19.32 10.26
C CYS A 428 3.98 20.82 10.20
N LEU A 429 4.03 21.51 11.34
CA LEU A 429 3.74 22.94 11.39
C LEU A 429 4.82 23.73 10.65
N LYS A 430 6.09 23.46 10.94
CA LYS A 430 7.22 24.15 10.27
C LYS A 430 7.24 23.87 8.78
N MET A 431 7.01 22.62 8.39
CA MET A 431 7.00 22.22 6.98
C MET A 431 5.84 22.91 6.24
N HIS A 432 4.62 22.91 6.78
CA HIS A 432 3.50 23.65 6.20
C HIS A 432 3.76 25.16 6.13
N THR A 433 4.39 25.76 7.15
CA THR A 433 4.78 27.19 7.09
C THR A 433 5.75 27.44 5.95
N LEU A 434 6.80 26.63 5.81
CA LEU A 434 7.76 26.73 4.72
C LEU A 434 7.06 26.64 3.34
N TYR A 435 6.18 25.64 3.15
CA TYR A 435 5.48 25.47 1.89
C TYR A 435 4.50 26.62 1.61
N ALA A 436 3.85 27.18 2.64
CA ALA A 436 2.99 28.35 2.50
C ALA A 436 3.79 29.59 2.08
N GLU A 437 4.99 29.81 2.64
CA GLU A 437 5.89 30.89 2.26
C GLU A 437 6.37 30.77 0.82
N LEU A 438 6.71 29.55 0.37
CA LEU A 438 7.04 29.27 -1.03
C LEU A 438 5.86 29.55 -1.97
N CYS A 439 4.64 29.17 -1.59
CA CYS A 439 3.43 29.49 -2.35
C CYS A 439 3.24 31.01 -2.48
N LEU A 440 3.39 31.75 -1.38
CA LEU A 440 3.26 33.22 -1.37
C LEU A 440 4.32 33.88 -2.25
N THR A 441 5.57 33.44 -2.16
CA THR A 441 6.67 33.94 -2.98
C THR A 441 6.35 33.74 -4.46
N ARG A 442 5.89 32.53 -4.83
CA ARG A 442 5.54 32.22 -6.21
C ARG A 442 4.34 33.02 -6.71
N MET A 443 3.33 33.23 -5.87
CA MET A 443 2.18 34.08 -6.18
C MET A 443 2.57 35.55 -6.41
N MET A 444 3.58 36.04 -5.69
CA MET A 444 4.08 37.41 -5.85
C MET A 444 4.98 37.59 -7.08
N GLU A 445 5.65 36.52 -7.53
CA GLU A 445 6.46 36.52 -8.76
C GLU A 445 5.63 36.44 -10.05
N LEU A 446 4.35 36.04 -9.95
CA LEU A 446 3.44 36.04 -11.09
C LEU A 446 3.12 37.50 -11.49
N PRO A 447 3.38 37.91 -12.74
CA PRO A 447 2.96 39.22 -13.22
C PRO A 447 1.45 39.38 -13.00
N SER A 448 1.03 40.55 -12.54
CA SER A 448 -0.39 40.92 -12.42
C SER A 448 -1.16 40.45 -13.64
N LEU A 449 -2.16 39.58 -13.45
CA LEU A 449 -3.02 38.99 -14.48
C LEU A 449 -3.66 40.09 -15.36
N GLU A 450 -2.95 40.56 -16.38
CA GLU A 450 -3.55 41.13 -17.56
C GLU A 450 -3.90 39.98 -18.50
N SER A 451 -5.20 39.85 -18.73
CA SER A 451 -5.85 38.84 -19.55
C SER A 451 -5.09 38.49 -20.82
N LYS A 452 -4.67 37.22 -20.96
CA LYS A 452 -4.77 36.47 -22.24
C LYS A 452 -4.45 34.98 -22.05
N SER A 453 -5.46 34.18 -22.41
CA SER A 453 -5.42 32.79 -22.90
C SER A 453 -4.63 31.74 -22.11
N LEU A 454 -5.41 30.89 -21.43
CA LEU A 454 -5.13 29.52 -21.00
C LEU A 454 -4.26 28.71 -21.98
N LEU A 455 -3.20 28.08 -21.44
CA LEU A 455 -2.75 26.69 -21.68
C LEU A 455 -1.57 26.37 -20.72
N TYR A 456 -1.86 25.69 -19.59
CA TYR A 456 -0.95 25.07 -18.57
C TYR A 456 -0.04 25.97 -17.69
N PRO A 457 0.39 25.56 -16.47
CA PRO A 457 -0.24 24.76 -15.41
C PRO A 457 -0.55 25.67 -14.20
N THR A 458 -1.47 26.62 -14.34
CA THR A 458 -1.78 27.59 -13.27
C THR A 458 -2.91 27.14 -12.33
N MET A 459 -3.59 26.04 -12.65
CA MET A 459 -4.72 25.55 -11.84
C MET A 459 -4.32 24.65 -10.65
N SER A 460 -3.12 24.05 -10.61
CA SER A 460 -2.75 23.21 -9.46
C SER A 460 -2.33 24.05 -8.24
N MET A 461 -1.71 25.20 -8.44
CA MET A 461 -1.21 26.05 -7.35
C MET A 461 -2.31 26.57 -6.40
N PHE A 462 -3.53 26.76 -6.90
CA PHE A 462 -4.68 27.20 -6.09
C PHE A 462 -5.26 26.11 -5.19
N SER A 463 -4.84 24.86 -5.35
CA SER A 463 -5.37 23.71 -4.58
C SER A 463 -4.44 23.30 -3.42
N ILE A 464 -3.42 24.11 -3.12
CA ILE A 464 -2.48 23.96 -1.99
C ILE A 464 -2.97 24.74 -0.75
N LEU A 465 -3.88 25.71 -0.95
CA LEU A 465 -4.62 26.41 0.11
C LEU A 465 -5.93 25.67 0.40
#